data_AF-A0A358IYY2-F1
#
_entry.id   AF-A0A358IYY2-F1
#
_cell.length_a   1.000
_cell.length_b   1.000
_cell.length_c   1.000
_cell.angle_alpha   90.00
_cell.angle_beta   90.00
_cell.angle_gamma   90.00
#
_symmetry.space_group_name_H-M   'P 1'
#
loop_
_entity.id
_entity.type
_entity.pdbx_description
1 polymer ?
#
loop_
_entity_poly.entity_id
_entity_poly.type
_entity_poly.pdbx_seq_one_letter_code
_entity_poly.pdbx_strand_id
1 'polypeptide(L)'
;FFGPGTGSFFALSLVMLLGMGLTRATAHTKALNLMSNVVGIVVLAVGGHIVWVLAGIMAVGQFIGGRMGSHAAMRFGPRLIRPLLVVISLAMTARLLSDPANPLRIMIAGWLGL
;
A
#
# COMPACT_ATOMS: atom_id res chain seq x y z
N PHE A 1 -2.28 -7.99 8.57
CA PHE A 1 -2.38 -6.67 7.90
C PHE A 1 -3.39 -6.75 6.78
N PHE A 2 -4.49 -6.00 6.89
CA PHE A 2 -5.28 -5.63 5.72
C PHE A 2 -4.33 -4.84 4.81
N GLY A 3 -3.77 -5.49 3.79
CA GLY A 3 -2.90 -4.84 2.82
C GLY A 3 -3.60 -3.59 2.23
N PRO A 4 -2.80 -2.66 1.68
CA PRO A 4 -3.08 -1.21 1.57
C PRO A 4 -4.55 -0.87 1.79
N GLY A 5 -4.88 -0.51 3.04
CA GLY A 5 -6.24 -0.54 3.59
C GLY A 5 -7.27 0.20 2.73
N THR A 6 -6.92 1.34 2.15
CA THR A 6 -7.79 2.15 1.29
C THR A 6 -8.33 1.38 0.08
N GLY A 7 -7.48 0.63 -0.63
CA GLY A 7 -7.91 -0.10 -1.82
C GLY A 7 -8.83 -1.27 -1.47
N SER A 8 -8.43 -2.08 -0.49
CA SER A 8 -9.24 -3.20 -0.01
C SER A 8 -10.57 -2.72 0.57
N PHE A 9 -10.56 -1.60 1.30
CA PHE A 9 -11.76 -0.97 1.84
C PHE A 9 -12.70 -0.51 0.73
N PHE A 10 -12.21 0.25 -0.27
CA PHE A 10 -13.06 0.65 -1.39
C PHE A 10 -13.60 -0.55 -2.17
N ALA A 11 -12.81 -1.59 -2.39
CA ALA A 11 -13.28 -2.79 -3.09
C ALA A 11 -14.42 -3.47 -2.31
N LEU A 12 -14.25 -3.66 -1.00
CA LEU A 12 -15.28 -4.24 -0.14
C LEU A 12 -16.52 -3.35 -0.07
N SER A 13 -16.37 -2.04 0.08
CA SER A 13 -17.50 -1.11 0.09
C SER A 13 -18.28 -1.15 -1.24
N LEU A 14 -17.59 -1.20 -2.38
CA LEU A 14 -18.24 -1.29 -3.69
C LEU A 14 -18.93 -2.64 -3.91
N VAL A 15 -18.38 -3.73 -3.40
CA VAL A 15 -19.03 -5.05 -3.45
C VAL A 15 -20.24 -5.10 -2.51
N MET A 16 -20.09 -4.64 -1.27
CA MET A 16 -21.13 -4.72 -0.24
C MET A 16 -22.27 -3.73 -0.45
N LEU A 17 -21.97 -2.49 -0.88
CA LEU A 17 -22.97 -1.42 -1.02
C LEU A 17 -23.59 -1.36 -2.43
N LEU A 18 -22.81 -1.63 -3.49
CA LEU A 18 -23.31 -1.58 -4.87
C LEU A 18 -23.54 -2.96 -5.49
N GLY A 19 -23.28 -4.06 -4.77
CA GLY A 19 -23.47 -5.42 -5.28
C GLY A 19 -22.60 -5.76 -6.48
N MET A 20 -21.52 -5.00 -6.72
CA MET A 20 -20.68 -5.19 -7.90
C MET A 20 -19.86 -6.47 -7.77
N GLY A 21 -19.76 -7.24 -8.86
CA GLY A 21 -18.84 -8.38 -8.92
C GLY A 21 -17.40 -7.95 -8.63
N LEU A 22 -16.62 -8.81 -7.97
CA LEU A 22 -15.28 -8.51 -7.46
C LEU A 22 -14.33 -7.92 -8.52
N THR A 23 -14.44 -8.38 -9.76
CA THR A 23 -13.69 -7.85 -10.91
C THR A 23 -14.06 -6.41 -11.27
N ARG A 24 -15.35 -6.05 -11.26
CA ARG A 24 -15.80 -4.66 -11.51
C ARG A 24 -15.47 -3.75 -10.32
N ALA A 25 -15.70 -4.22 -9.10
CA ALA A 25 -15.38 -3.48 -7.89
C ALA A 25 -13.88 -3.14 -7.81
N THR A 26 -12.99 -4.11 -8.08
CA THR A 26 -11.53 -3.87 -8.06
C THR A 26 -11.06 -2.91 -9.15
N ALA A 27 -11.71 -2.88 -10.31
CA ALA A 27 -11.43 -1.87 -11.34
C ALA A 27 -11.79 -0.45 -10.87
N HIS A 28 -12.99 -0.26 -10.31
CA HIS A 28 -13.43 1.03 -9.77
C HIS A 28 -12.60 1.47 -8.55
N THR A 29 -12.23 0.54 -7.68
CA THR A 29 -11.31 0.79 -6.56
C THR A 29 -9.99 1.39 -7.01
N LYS A 30 -9.39 0.89 -8.10
CA LYS A 30 -8.13 1.45 -8.60
C LYS A 30 -8.30 2.89 -9.07
N ALA A 31 -9.42 3.20 -9.73
CA ALA A 31 -9.75 4.57 -10.13
C ALA A 31 -9.98 5.48 -8.92
N LEU A 32 -10.74 5.03 -7.92
CA LEU A 32 -10.98 5.78 -6.68
C LEU A 32 -9.69 6.04 -5.91
N ASN A 33 -8.80 5.04 -5.81
CA ASN A 33 -7.52 5.22 -5.15
C ASN A 33 -6.64 6.26 -5.87
N LEU A 34 -6.67 6.30 -7.20
CA LEU A 34 -6.02 7.37 -7.97
C LEU A 34 -6.62 8.74 -7.64
N MET A 35 -7.95 8.85 -7.62
CA MET A 35 -8.63 10.09 -7.27
C MET A 35 -8.30 10.55 -5.85
N SER A 36 -8.22 9.66 -4.87
CA SER A 36 -7.81 10.01 -3.51
C SER A 36 -6.39 10.60 -3.45
N ASN A 37 -5.45 10.09 -4.25
CA ASN A 37 -4.11 10.67 -4.33
C ASN A 37 -4.13 12.05 -5.00
N VAL A 38 -4.92 12.24 -6.07
CA VAL A 38 -5.09 13.54 -6.75
C VAL A 38 -5.72 14.57 -5.81
N VAL A 39 -6.78 14.19 -5.10
CA VAL A 39 -7.43 15.04 -4.09
C VAL A 39 -6.43 15.39 -2.99
N GLY A 40 -5.60 14.45 -2.54
CA GLY A 40 -4.52 14.72 -1.60
C GLY A 40 -3.61 15.85 -2.08
N ILE A 41 -3.13 15.79 -3.33
CA ILE A 41 -2.29 16.85 -3.92
C ILE A 41 -3.03 18.18 -3.96
N VAL A 42 -4.30 18.20 -4.40
CA VAL A 42 -5.11 19.42 -4.47
C VAL A 42 -5.32 20.04 -3.09
N VAL A 43 -5.68 19.23 -2.09
CA VAL A 43 -5.91 19.70 -0.71
C VAL A 43 -4.62 20.23 -0.08
N LEU A 44 -3.49 19.55 -0.28
CA LEU A 44 -2.17 20.01 0.18
C LEU A 44 -1.71 21.27 -0.55
N ALA A 45 -2.02 21.42 -1.83
CA ALA A 45 -1.73 22.62 -2.60
C ALA A 45 -2.54 23.83 -2.11
N VAL A 46 -3.84 23.65 -1.84
CA VAL A 46 -4.70 24.70 -1.27
C VAL A 46 -4.28 25.06 0.15
N GLY A 47 -3.87 24.08 0.97
CA GLY A 47 -3.40 24.30 2.33
C GLY A 47 -2.01 24.93 2.44
N GLY A 48 -1.31 25.22 1.33
CA GLY A 48 0.01 25.85 1.33
C GLY A 48 1.17 24.97 1.84
N HIS A 49 0.89 23.74 2.26
CA HIS A 49 1.87 22.78 2.79
C HIS A 49 2.39 21.81 1.71
N ILE A 50 2.61 22.30 0.49
CA ILE A 50 3.11 21.48 -0.60
C ILE A 50 4.60 21.74 -0.86
N VAL A 51 5.41 20.69 -0.69
CA VAL A 51 6.81 20.72 -1.11
C VAL A 51 6.89 20.29 -2.57
N TRP A 52 6.83 21.26 -3.48
CA TRP A 52 6.77 21.02 -4.93
C TRP A 52 7.88 20.12 -5.48
N VAL A 53 9.10 20.26 -4.95
CA VAL A 53 10.24 19.41 -5.32
C VAL A 53 9.97 17.95 -4.95
N LEU A 54 9.48 17.70 -3.73
CA LEU A 54 9.17 16.36 -3.26
C LEU A 54 7.99 15.76 -4.03
N ALA A 55 6.96 16.56 -4.31
CA ALA A 55 5.81 16.15 -5.13
C ALA A 55 6.25 15.71 -6.54
N GLY A 56 7.16 16.46 -7.18
CA GLY A 56 7.73 16.09 -8.47
C GLY A 56 8.53 14.79 -8.44
N ILE A 57 9.43 14.62 -7.46
CA ILE A 57 10.21 13.39 -7.30
C ILE A 57 9.30 12.19 -7.06
N MET A 58 8.30 12.33 -6.19
CA MET A 58 7.33 11.28 -5.90
C MET A 58 6.50 10.91 -7.13
N ALA A 59 6.05 11.89 -7.92
CA ALA A 59 5.29 11.63 -9.15
C ALA A 59 6.10 10.85 -10.19
N VAL A 60 7.36 11.27 -10.43
CA VAL A 60 8.27 10.59 -11.34
C VAL A 60 8.60 9.18 -10.84
N GLY A 61 8.91 9.04 -9.54
CA GLY A 61 9.21 7.75 -8.93
C GLY A 61 8.04 6.77 -9.01
N GLN A 62 6.81 7.23 -8.72
CA GLN A 62 5.60 6.42 -8.84
C GLN A 62 5.32 6.04 -10.30
N PHE A 63 5.53 6.94 -11.26
CA PHE A 63 5.33 6.65 -12.68
C PHE A 63 6.31 5.58 -13.18
N ILE A 64 7.61 5.76 -12.90
CA ILE A 64 8.65 4.79 -13.29
C ILE A 64 8.41 3.44 -12.60
N GLY A 65 8.20 3.44 -11.28
CA GLY A 65 7.95 2.23 -10.51
C GLY A 65 6.68 1.49 -10.95
N GLY A 66 5.60 2.22 -11.23
CA GLY A 66 4.35 1.66 -11.73
C GLY A 66 4.51 1.06 -13.13
N ARG A 67 5.23 1.74 -14.02
CA ARG A 67 5.51 1.26 -15.38
C ARG A 67 6.40 0.00 -15.35
N MET A 68 7.50 0.04 -14.61
CA MET A 68 8.40 -1.10 -14.48
C MET A 68 7.74 -2.29 -13.77
N GLY A 69 6.99 -2.03 -12.69
CA GLY A 69 6.29 -3.07 -11.92
C GLY A 69 5.17 -3.75 -12.71
N SER A 70 4.35 -2.98 -13.43
CA SER A 70 3.31 -3.54 -14.30
C SER A 70 3.89 -4.34 -15.46
N HIS A 71 4.96 -3.84 -16.09
CA HIS A 71 5.65 -4.54 -17.16
C HIS A 71 6.29 -5.86 -16.69
N ALA A 72 6.98 -5.84 -15.54
CA ALA A 72 7.54 -7.05 -14.93
C ALA A 72 6.45 -8.05 -14.53
N ALA A 73 5.34 -7.58 -13.96
CA ALA A 73 4.20 -8.44 -13.59
C ALA A 73 3.56 -9.10 -14.82
N MET A 74 3.43 -8.39 -15.93
CA MET A 74 2.91 -8.94 -17.19
C MET A 74 3.90 -9.92 -17.85
N ARG A 75 5.20 -9.65 -17.81
CA ARG A 75 6.23 -10.48 -18.46
C ARG A 75 6.54 -11.79 -17.72
N PHE A 76 6.60 -11.76 -16.39
CA PHE A 76 6.96 -12.93 -15.58
C PHE A 76 5.75 -13.60 -14.91
N GLY A 77 4.59 -12.93 -14.91
CA GLY A 77 3.33 -13.48 -14.42
C GLY A 77 3.37 -13.89 -12.93
N PRO A 78 2.54 -14.87 -12.53
CA PRO A 78 2.40 -15.30 -11.13
C PRO A 78 3.70 -15.82 -10.50
N ARG A 79 4.67 -16.26 -11.31
CA ARG A 79 5.96 -16.80 -10.85
C ARG A 79 6.85 -15.76 -10.18
N LEU A 80 6.72 -14.48 -10.56
CA LEU A 80 7.44 -13.39 -9.91
C LEU A 80 6.66 -12.82 -8.72
N ILE A 81 5.34 -12.68 -8.85
CA ILE A 81 4.49 -12.02 -7.84
C ILE A 81 4.46 -12.82 -6.53
N ARG A 82 4.27 -14.15 -6.60
CA ARG A 82 4.16 -15.01 -5.42
C ARG A 82 5.40 -14.96 -4.51
N PRO A 83 6.64 -15.20 -4.98
CA PRO A 83 7.81 -15.14 -4.12
C PRO A 83 8.08 -13.73 -3.59
N LEU A 84 7.82 -12.68 -4.39
CA LEU A 84 7.94 -11.29 -3.93
C LEU A 84 7.04 -11.00 -2.72
N LEU A 85 5.78 -11.46 -2.76
CA LEU A 85 4.86 -11.31 -1.64
C LEU A 85 5.37 -12.02 -0.38
N VAL A 86 5.87 -13.25 -0.52
CA VAL A 86 6.40 -14.03 0.61
C VAL A 86 7.64 -13.35 1.20
N VAL A 87 8.60 -12.94 0.36
CA VAL A 87 9.82 -12.27 0.80
C VAL A 87 9.51 -10.95 1.49
N ILE A 88 8.65 -10.11 0.92
CA ILE A 88 8.24 -8.84 1.53
C ILE A 88 7.50 -9.08 2.84
N SER A 89 6.62 -10.09 2.91
CA SER A 89 5.92 -10.42 4.14
C SER A 89 6.90 -10.84 5.24
N LEU A 90 7.85 -11.72 4.94
CA LEU A 90 8.88 -12.15 5.89
C LEU A 90 9.78 -10.99 6.31
N ALA A 91 10.19 -10.14 5.37
CA ALA A 91 10.99 -8.95 5.65
C ALA A 91 10.23 -7.94 6.51
N MET A 92 8.93 -7.71 6.24
CA MET A 92 8.08 -6.87 7.08
C MET A 92 7.91 -7.45 8.48
N THR A 93 7.69 -8.76 8.60
CA THR A 93 7.63 -9.44 9.90
C THR A 93 8.93 -9.29 10.67
N ALA A 94 10.08 -9.50 10.01
CA ALA A 94 11.40 -9.32 10.62
C ALA A 94 11.65 -7.85 11.03
N ARG A 95 11.29 -6.89 10.18
CA ARG A 95 11.37 -5.45 10.50
C ARG A 95 10.50 -5.12 11.71
N LEU A 96 9.25 -5.61 11.71
CA LEU A 96 8.34 -5.40 12.83
C LEU A 96 8.99 -5.94 14.09
N LEU A 97 9.42 -7.20 14.11
CA LEU A 97 10.11 -7.85 15.24
C LEU A 97 11.36 -7.09 15.72
N SER A 98 12.11 -6.48 14.81
CA SER A 98 13.30 -5.66 15.12
C SER A 98 12.98 -4.24 15.64
N ASP A 99 11.73 -3.79 15.52
CA ASP A 99 11.33 -2.46 15.97
C ASP A 99 11.39 -2.36 17.51
N PRO A 100 12.15 -1.42 18.08
CA PRO A 100 12.32 -1.26 19.53
C PRO A 100 11.00 -0.99 20.28
N ALA A 101 9.96 -0.50 19.59
CA ALA A 101 8.65 -0.17 20.16
C ALA A 101 7.67 -1.36 20.21
N ASN A 102 8.13 -2.59 19.95
CA ASN A 102 7.27 -3.76 19.95
C ASN A 102 6.66 -4.09 21.32
N PRO A 103 5.33 -4.14 21.45
CA PRO A 103 4.66 -4.58 22.68
C PRO A 103 4.97 -6.05 23.02
N LEU A 104 5.33 -6.87 22.02
CA LEU A 104 5.76 -8.25 22.23
C LEU A 104 7.15 -8.37 22.87
N ARG A 105 8.08 -7.45 22.56
CA ARG A 105 9.40 -7.43 23.23
C ARG A 105 9.27 -6.93 24.67
N ILE A 106 8.36 -6.00 24.92
CA ILE A 106 8.03 -5.51 26.28
C ILE A 106 7.31 -6.60 27.09
N MET A 107 6.38 -7.35 26.48
CA MET A 107 5.73 -8.49 27.15
C MET A 107 6.70 -9.65 27.38
N ILE A 108 7.61 -9.93 26.45
CA ILE A 108 8.64 -10.97 26.61
C ILE A 108 9.71 -10.54 27.62
N ALA A 109 10.14 -9.28 27.65
CA ALA A 109 11.02 -8.74 28.69
C ALA A 109 10.34 -8.74 30.07
N GLY A 110 9.07 -8.34 30.13
CA GLY A 110 8.25 -8.40 31.35
C GLY A 110 7.97 -9.83 31.84
N TRP A 111 7.86 -10.81 30.93
CA TRP A 111 7.77 -12.24 31.28
C TRP A 111 9.12 -12.85 31.67
N LEU A 112 10.23 -12.33 31.14
CA LEU A 112 11.60 -12.77 31.45
C LEU A 112 12.25 -12.02 32.62
N GLY A 113 11.59 -11.02 33.20
CA GLY A 113 12.07 -10.33 34.40
C GLY A 113 13.32 -9.46 34.20
N LEU A 114 13.44 -8.79 33.05
CA LEU A 114 14.43 -7.73 32.76
C LEU A 114 13.70 -6.43 32.40
#